data_AF-A0A8H3CIK5-F1
#
_entry.id   AF-A0A8H3CIK5-F1
#
_cell.length_a   1.000
_cell.length_b   1.000
_cell.length_c   1.000
_cell.angle_alpha   90.00
_cell.angle_beta   90.00
_cell.angle_gamma   90.00
#
_symmetry.space_group_name_H-M   'P 1'
#
loop_
_entity.id
_entity.type
_entity.pdbx_description
1 polymer ?
#
loop_
_entity_poly.entity_id
_entity_poly.type
_entity_poly.pdbx_seq_one_letter_code
_entity_poly.pdbx_strand_id
1 'polypeptide(L)'
;MGQSQTQKANRYIISPPIPPSGARVKISSDAEKEQLSQAKKAVASQIGPCSLELTFGTSKRVLRFPYPISHTNLRVSIKKSEYQIDVTAPISKPIEASGYPFSPFPVIQHPTPSPWNVHHVHIDRMPKFDIKNQEKIKGWLVSHTALQMSDRERIIQRSTSAANRRTSEALTNFKESMIEIILDYVGIRDRSQGRHSSFVLIEPAYGTHTVIMVSGLRLDLSGTTFVLDCAILPVTESTLNIKHLEAGDALHIQTRPVEVPTWKNLLPAFVERSRTWPHKGRLSLQV
;
A
#
# COMPACT_ATOMS: atom_id res chain seq x y z
N MET A 1 -10.67 -54.19 -14.20
CA MET A 1 -11.54 -53.12 -13.68
C MET A 1 -10.67 -52.09 -13.00
N GLY A 2 -10.56 -50.89 -13.57
CA GLY A 2 -9.75 -49.81 -13.03
C GLY A 2 -10.02 -48.56 -13.84
N GLN A 3 -11.14 -47.88 -13.53
CA GLN A 3 -11.55 -46.68 -14.23
C GLN A 3 -10.61 -45.52 -13.89
N SER A 4 -10.06 -44.92 -14.96
CA SER A 4 -9.41 -43.62 -14.96
C SER A 4 -10.37 -42.56 -14.43
N GLN A 5 -10.04 -41.95 -13.29
CA GLN A 5 -10.68 -40.72 -12.82
C GLN A 5 -9.87 -39.53 -13.30
N THR A 6 -10.26 -38.98 -14.44
CA THR A 6 -9.86 -37.64 -14.86
C THR A 6 -10.49 -36.63 -13.90
N GLN A 7 -9.70 -36.06 -12.99
CA GLN A 7 -10.12 -34.91 -12.19
C GLN A 7 -10.45 -33.75 -13.12
N LYS A 8 -11.74 -33.47 -13.30
CA LYS A 8 -12.22 -32.26 -13.99
C LYS A 8 -11.83 -31.05 -13.15
N ALA A 9 -11.09 -30.12 -13.76
CA ALA A 9 -10.79 -28.82 -13.20
C ALA A 9 -12.07 -28.12 -12.75
N ASN A 10 -12.13 -27.73 -11.47
CA ASN A 10 -13.18 -26.90 -10.92
C ASN A 10 -13.23 -25.58 -11.71
N ARG A 11 -14.24 -25.44 -12.57
CA ARG A 11 -14.59 -24.17 -13.20
C ARG A 11 -15.13 -23.26 -12.12
N TYR A 12 -14.37 -22.24 -11.75
CA TYR A 12 -14.87 -21.14 -10.93
C TYR A 12 -16.15 -20.60 -11.58
N ILE A 13 -17.28 -20.73 -10.90
CA ILE A 13 -18.54 -20.08 -11.30
C ILE A 13 -18.28 -18.58 -11.17
N ILE A 14 -18.13 -17.89 -12.31
CA ILE A 14 -18.02 -16.45 -12.35
C ILE A 14 -19.36 -15.91 -11.84
N SER A 15 -19.39 -15.40 -10.62
CA SER A 15 -20.56 -14.72 -10.07
C SER A 15 -21.01 -13.63 -11.04
N PRO A 16 -22.33 -13.38 -11.18
CA PRO A 16 -22.83 -12.32 -12.04
C PRO A 16 -22.15 -10.98 -11.69
N PRO A 17 -21.86 -10.12 -12.68
CA PRO A 17 -21.17 -8.86 -12.45
C PRO A 17 -21.95 -8.03 -11.42
N ILE A 18 -21.26 -7.61 -10.36
CA ILE A 18 -21.85 -6.79 -9.31
C ILE A 18 -22.35 -5.49 -9.96
N PRO A 19 -23.63 -5.11 -9.80
CA PRO A 19 -24.16 -3.90 -10.41
C PRO A 19 -23.40 -2.66 -9.88
N PRO A 20 -23.17 -1.64 -10.74
CA PRO A 20 -22.47 -0.44 -10.32
C PRO A 20 -23.27 0.31 -9.25
N SER A 21 -22.56 0.97 -8.34
CA SER A 21 -23.19 1.78 -7.30
C SER A 21 -23.59 3.15 -7.85
N GLY A 22 -24.84 3.56 -7.59
CA GLY A 22 -25.37 4.85 -8.02
C GLY A 22 -25.55 5.80 -6.84
N ALA A 23 -25.12 7.05 -7.00
CA ALA A 23 -25.42 8.15 -6.11
C ALA A 23 -26.23 9.22 -6.86
N ARG A 24 -27.34 9.66 -6.28
CA ARG A 24 -28.14 10.76 -6.80
C ARG A 24 -28.00 11.97 -5.89
N VAL A 25 -27.58 13.08 -6.47
CA VAL A 25 -27.38 14.34 -5.76
C VAL A 25 -28.47 15.30 -6.18
N LYS A 26 -29.44 15.55 -5.29
CA LYS A 26 -30.43 16.61 -5.48
C LYS A 26 -29.84 17.94 -5.02
N ILE A 27 -30.03 18.97 -5.82
CA ILE A 27 -29.58 20.33 -5.53
C ILE A 27 -30.77 21.14 -5.02
N SER A 28 -30.70 21.57 -3.76
CA SER A 28 -31.77 22.30 -3.08
C SER A 28 -31.51 23.79 -2.97
N SER A 29 -30.25 24.22 -2.85
CA SER A 29 -29.87 25.63 -2.73
C SER A 29 -30.04 26.38 -4.04
N ASP A 30 -30.67 27.56 -4.02
CA ASP A 30 -30.93 28.35 -5.22
C ASP A 30 -29.63 28.83 -5.90
N ALA A 31 -28.60 29.15 -5.11
CA ALA A 31 -27.28 29.47 -5.63
C ALA A 31 -26.64 28.28 -6.37
N GLU A 32 -26.76 27.06 -5.83
CA GLU A 32 -26.24 25.86 -6.50
C GLU A 32 -27.09 25.47 -7.72
N LYS A 33 -28.40 25.74 -7.71
CA LYS A 33 -29.29 25.53 -8.87
C LYS A 33 -28.91 26.44 -10.03
N GLU A 34 -28.57 27.71 -9.76
CA GLU A 34 -28.08 28.65 -10.76
C GLU A 34 -26.71 28.21 -11.30
N GLN A 35 -25.82 27.77 -10.42
CA GLN A 35 -24.54 27.17 -10.85
C GLN A 35 -24.75 25.92 -11.71
N LEU A 36 -25.72 25.06 -11.38
CA LEU A 36 -26.02 23.86 -12.15
C LEU A 36 -26.64 24.18 -13.52
N SER A 37 -27.48 25.20 -13.61
CA SER A 37 -28.09 25.62 -14.88
C SER A 37 -27.02 26.14 -15.86
N GLN A 38 -26.05 26.90 -15.34
CA GLN A 38 -24.91 27.41 -16.09
C GLN A 38 -23.80 26.37 -16.31
N ALA A 39 -23.71 25.33 -15.48
CA ALA A 39 -22.68 24.31 -15.58
C ALA A 39 -22.75 23.58 -16.93
N LYS A 40 -21.64 23.62 -17.69
CA LYS A 40 -21.45 22.82 -18.90
C LYS A 40 -21.04 21.38 -18.60
N LYS A 41 -20.39 21.16 -17.45
CA LYS A 41 -19.85 19.85 -17.04
C LYS A 41 -19.84 19.72 -15.52
N ALA A 42 -20.06 18.51 -15.04
CA ALA A 42 -19.79 18.08 -13.68
C ALA A 42 -18.75 16.97 -13.74
N VAL A 43 -17.79 17.00 -12.82
CA VAL A 43 -16.66 16.07 -12.79
C VAL A 43 -16.67 15.35 -11.44
N ALA A 44 -16.55 14.04 -11.46
CA ALA A 44 -16.34 13.24 -10.26
C ALA A 44 -14.90 12.72 -10.25
N SER A 45 -14.15 13.02 -9.19
CA SER A 45 -12.80 12.49 -8.96
C SER A 45 -12.78 11.59 -7.74
N GLN A 46 -12.09 10.46 -7.81
CA GLN A 46 -11.95 9.57 -6.66
C GLN A 46 -10.95 10.15 -5.66
N ILE A 47 -11.42 10.41 -4.44
CA ILE A 47 -10.60 10.95 -3.34
C ILE A 47 -10.31 9.91 -2.25
N GLY A 48 -10.94 8.73 -2.34
CA GLY A 48 -10.68 7.59 -1.47
C GLY A 48 -11.31 6.31 -2.02
N PRO A 49 -11.06 5.15 -1.38
CA PRO A 49 -11.55 3.86 -1.86
C PRO A 49 -13.07 3.84 -2.08
N CYS A 50 -13.82 4.48 -1.17
CA CYS A 50 -15.28 4.53 -1.17
C CYS A 50 -15.82 5.96 -1.29
N SER A 51 -15.06 6.91 -1.86
CA SER A 51 -15.47 8.32 -1.90
C SER A 51 -15.09 9.03 -3.19
N LEU A 52 -16.02 9.84 -3.72
CA LEU A 52 -15.80 10.75 -4.84
C LEU A 52 -15.99 12.20 -4.41
N GLU A 53 -15.17 13.11 -4.92
CA GLU A 53 -15.46 14.54 -4.94
C GLU A 53 -16.17 14.88 -6.25
N LEU A 54 -17.43 15.30 -6.16
CA LEU A 54 -18.20 15.84 -7.26
C LEU A 54 -18.00 17.36 -7.30
N THR A 55 -17.53 17.87 -8.44
CA THR A 55 -17.33 19.30 -8.69
C THR A 55 -18.24 19.76 -9.83
N PHE A 56 -18.99 20.83 -9.63
CA PHE A 56 -19.80 21.52 -10.64
C PHE A 56 -19.82 23.02 -10.36
N GLY A 57 -19.44 23.85 -11.34
CA GLY A 57 -19.21 25.28 -11.08
C GLY A 57 -18.13 25.49 -10.02
N THR A 58 -18.44 26.26 -8.97
CA THR A 58 -17.55 26.43 -7.81
C THR A 58 -17.90 25.50 -6.65
N SER A 59 -18.96 24.68 -6.79
CA SER A 59 -19.46 23.82 -5.73
C SER A 59 -18.77 22.46 -5.74
N LYS A 60 -18.47 21.96 -4.53
CA LYS A 60 -17.85 20.65 -4.30
C LYS A 60 -18.69 19.85 -3.31
N ARG A 61 -18.92 18.58 -3.60
CA ARG A 61 -19.64 17.66 -2.70
C ARG A 61 -18.93 16.31 -2.63
N VAL A 62 -18.79 15.77 -1.43
CA VAL A 62 -18.23 14.43 -1.23
C VAL A 62 -19.36 13.39 -1.26
N LEU A 63 -19.27 12.46 -2.19
CA LEU A 63 -20.16 11.30 -2.30
C LEU A 63 -19.50 10.11 -1.62
N ARG A 64 -20.22 9.46 -0.71
CA ARG A 64 -19.75 8.28 0.02
C ARG A 64 -20.52 7.05 -0.43
N PHE A 65 -19.79 5.98 -0.71
CA PHE A 65 -20.32 4.70 -1.14
C PHE A 65 -20.11 3.65 -0.05
N PRO A 66 -20.99 2.65 0.08
CA PRO A 66 -20.84 1.58 1.05
C PRO A 66 -19.72 0.60 0.67
N TYR A 67 -19.33 0.56 -0.60
CA TYR A 67 -18.31 -0.33 -1.13
C TYR A 67 -17.24 0.44 -1.91
N PRO A 68 -16.03 -0.12 -2.04
CA PRO A 68 -14.98 0.46 -2.86
C PRO A 68 -15.43 0.59 -4.30
N ILE A 69 -15.12 1.73 -4.88
CA ILE A 69 -15.47 2.05 -6.26
C ILE A 69 -14.21 2.10 -7.12
N SER A 70 -14.39 1.84 -8.41
CA SER A 70 -13.36 2.02 -9.40
C SER A 70 -13.49 3.40 -10.05
N HIS A 71 -12.39 4.12 -10.16
CA HIS A 71 -12.30 5.32 -11.01
C HIS A 71 -12.50 5.01 -12.51
N THR A 72 -12.34 3.76 -12.95
CA THR A 72 -12.53 3.41 -14.37
C THR A 72 -14.01 3.41 -14.70
N ASN A 73 -14.41 4.07 -15.79
CA ASN A 73 -15.79 4.13 -16.27
C ASN A 73 -16.78 4.81 -15.29
N LEU A 74 -16.31 5.78 -14.50
CA LEU A 74 -17.19 6.70 -13.79
C LEU A 74 -18.10 7.43 -14.79
N ARG A 75 -19.40 7.45 -14.53
CA ARG A 75 -20.38 8.18 -15.36
C ARG A 75 -21.04 9.26 -14.52
N VAL A 76 -21.04 10.48 -15.03
CA VAL A 76 -21.71 11.63 -14.42
C VAL A 76 -22.73 12.15 -15.43
N SER A 77 -23.99 12.23 -15.02
CA SER A 77 -25.09 12.75 -15.83
C SER A 77 -25.76 13.91 -15.10
N ILE A 78 -26.00 15.01 -15.83
CA ILE A 78 -26.66 16.20 -15.30
C ILE A 78 -28.08 16.27 -15.86
N LYS A 79 -29.06 16.31 -14.96
CA LYS A 79 -30.47 16.55 -15.27
C LYS A 79 -30.85 17.95 -14.80
N LYS A 80 -30.62 18.94 -15.65
CA LYS A 80 -30.83 20.37 -15.33
C LYS A 80 -32.28 20.69 -14.99
N SER A 81 -33.24 20.11 -15.70
CA SER A 81 -34.68 20.29 -15.46
C SER A 81 -35.14 19.80 -14.10
N GLU A 82 -34.44 18.83 -13.52
CA GLU A 82 -34.74 18.23 -12.21
C GLU A 82 -33.80 18.73 -11.10
N TYR A 83 -32.88 19.66 -11.42
CA TYR A 83 -31.79 20.10 -10.55
C TYR A 83 -31.05 18.92 -9.87
N GLN A 84 -30.72 17.90 -10.67
CA GLN A 84 -30.18 16.64 -10.18
C GLN A 84 -28.91 16.25 -10.94
N ILE A 85 -27.95 15.66 -10.22
CA ILE A 85 -26.76 15.02 -10.78
C ILE A 85 -26.79 13.54 -10.40
N ASP A 86 -26.76 12.67 -11.40
CA ASP A 86 -26.64 11.22 -11.23
C ASP A 86 -25.18 10.81 -11.45
N VAL A 87 -24.58 10.16 -10.45
CA VAL A 87 -23.23 9.61 -10.51
C VAL A 87 -23.31 8.10 -10.40
N THR A 88 -22.80 7.40 -11.41
CA THR A 88 -22.69 5.94 -11.42
C THR A 88 -21.22 5.56 -11.34
N ALA A 89 -20.87 4.82 -10.29
CA ALA A 89 -19.53 4.37 -10.00
C ALA A 89 -19.48 2.83 -9.97
N PRO A 90 -18.69 2.19 -10.85
CA PRO A 90 -18.49 0.74 -10.77
C PRO A 90 -17.87 0.34 -9.44
N ILE A 91 -18.26 -0.80 -8.89
CA ILE A 91 -17.61 -1.36 -7.70
C ILE A 91 -16.23 -1.88 -8.11
N SER A 92 -15.21 -1.53 -7.32
CA SER A 92 -13.84 -2.00 -7.53
C SER A 92 -13.79 -3.51 -7.32
N LYS A 93 -13.11 -4.19 -8.25
CA LYS A 93 -12.84 -5.63 -8.11
C LYS A 93 -11.51 -5.84 -7.39
N PRO A 94 -11.34 -6.95 -6.66
CA PRO A 94 -10.12 -7.26 -5.92
C PRO A 94 -8.81 -7.23 -6.74
N ILE A 95 -8.91 -7.30 -8.07
CA ILE A 95 -7.78 -7.43 -9.01
C ILE A 95 -7.46 -6.09 -9.69
N GLU A 96 -8.37 -5.13 -9.64
CA GLU A 96 -8.22 -3.84 -10.32
C GLU A 96 -7.32 -2.91 -9.48
N ALA A 97 -6.49 -2.10 -10.14
CA ALA A 97 -5.69 -1.06 -9.49
C ALA A 97 -6.53 0.17 -9.08
N SER A 98 -7.73 -0.06 -8.57
CA SER A 98 -8.74 0.96 -8.27
C SER A 98 -9.44 0.63 -6.95
N GLY A 99 -9.98 1.63 -6.24
CA GLY A 99 -10.53 1.39 -4.90
C GLY A 99 -9.43 1.22 -3.85
N TYR A 100 -9.47 0.15 -3.04
CA TYR A 100 -8.48 -0.08 -1.98
C TYR A 100 -7.03 -0.29 -2.47
N PRO A 101 -6.76 -1.00 -3.58
CA PRO A 101 -5.40 -1.13 -4.13
C PRO A 101 -4.71 0.19 -4.52
N PHE A 102 -5.45 1.30 -4.64
CA PHE A 102 -4.87 2.63 -4.89
C PHE A 102 -4.09 3.16 -3.66
N SER A 103 -4.51 2.80 -2.46
CA SER A 103 -3.80 3.09 -1.21
C SER A 103 -4.11 1.95 -0.23
N PRO A 104 -3.34 0.84 -0.29
CA PRO A 104 -3.66 -0.37 0.46
C PRO A 104 -3.51 -0.18 1.97
N PHE A 105 -2.80 0.84 2.41
CA PHE A 105 -2.56 1.14 3.83
C PHE A 105 -2.83 2.62 4.12
N PRO A 106 -4.10 3.07 4.05
CA PRO A 106 -4.39 4.48 4.19
C PRO A 106 -4.13 4.94 5.62
N VAL A 107 -3.48 6.09 5.74
CA VAL A 107 -3.37 6.85 6.99
C VAL A 107 -4.47 7.90 6.98
N ILE A 108 -5.39 7.80 7.94
CA ILE A 108 -6.51 8.73 8.08
C ILE A 108 -6.12 9.81 9.08
N GLN A 109 -6.51 11.04 8.77
CA GLN A 109 -6.24 12.20 9.60
C GLN A 109 -7.49 12.57 10.40
N HIS A 110 -7.63 12.05 11.64
CA HIS A 110 -8.70 12.50 12.56
C HIS A 110 -8.52 11.99 14.01
N PRO A 111 -8.33 12.82 15.06
CA PRO A 111 -7.73 14.17 15.08
C PRO A 111 -6.20 14.16 14.91
N THR A 112 -5.58 12.99 15.01
CA THR A 112 -4.17 12.73 14.67
C THR A 112 -4.10 11.76 13.49
N PRO A 113 -3.01 11.77 12.70
CA PRO A 113 -2.76 10.72 11.72
C PRO A 113 -2.79 9.34 12.39
N SER A 114 -3.48 8.38 11.79
CA SER A 114 -3.57 7.00 12.29
C SER A 114 -3.77 6.02 11.13
N PRO A 115 -3.11 4.85 11.15
CA PRO A 115 -3.30 3.83 10.12
C PRO A 115 -4.71 3.26 10.23
N TRP A 116 -5.37 3.03 9.10
CA TRP A 116 -6.75 2.53 9.11
C TRP A 116 -6.85 1.02 9.31
N ASN A 117 -5.97 0.26 8.66
CA ASN A 117 -6.08 -1.18 8.50
C ASN A 117 -4.81 -1.94 8.94
N VAL A 118 -3.99 -1.31 9.78
CA VAL A 118 -2.81 -1.94 10.38
C VAL A 118 -2.87 -1.74 11.88
N HIS A 119 -2.68 -2.80 12.66
CA HIS A 119 -2.78 -2.73 14.12
C HIS A 119 -1.60 -1.99 14.74
N HIS A 120 -1.86 -1.17 15.76
CA HIS A 120 -0.81 -0.46 16.48
C HIS A 120 0.15 -1.40 17.21
N VAL A 121 1.43 -1.02 17.24
CA VAL A 121 2.50 -1.74 17.93
C VAL A 121 3.30 -0.79 18.80
N HIS A 122 3.72 -1.25 19.98
CA HIS A 122 4.60 -0.50 20.86
C HIS A 122 5.99 -1.13 20.83
N ILE A 123 6.83 -0.67 19.91
CA ILE A 123 8.15 -1.27 19.61
C ILE A 123 9.01 -1.39 20.88
N ASP A 124 9.03 -0.37 21.73
CA ASP A 124 9.82 -0.36 22.97
C ASP A 124 9.43 -1.44 23.99
N ARG A 125 8.18 -1.92 23.92
CA ARG A 125 7.66 -2.97 24.80
C ARG A 125 7.83 -4.38 24.22
N MET A 126 8.19 -4.50 22.94
CA MET A 126 8.37 -5.79 22.30
C MET A 126 9.75 -6.38 22.62
N PRO A 127 9.83 -7.66 23.01
CA PRO A 127 11.11 -8.29 23.30
C PRO A 127 11.97 -8.35 22.04
N LYS A 128 13.22 -7.92 22.18
CA LYS A 128 14.23 -8.05 21.12
C LYS A 128 14.63 -9.52 20.99
N PHE A 129 14.60 -10.02 19.77
CA PHE A 129 14.95 -11.39 19.45
C PHE A 129 16.45 -11.51 19.19
N ASP A 130 17.10 -12.53 19.76
CA ASP A 130 18.52 -12.76 19.53
C ASP A 130 18.74 -13.41 18.16
N ILE A 131 19.42 -12.68 17.27
CA ILE A 131 19.73 -13.10 15.90
C ILE A 131 21.14 -13.71 15.74
N LYS A 132 21.87 -13.96 16.84
CA LYS A 132 23.23 -14.53 16.78
C LYS A 132 23.24 -15.96 16.26
N ASN A 133 22.25 -16.78 16.63
CA ASN A 133 22.19 -18.18 16.22
C ASN A 133 21.28 -18.38 15.00
N GLN A 134 21.80 -18.10 13.81
CA GLN A 134 21.05 -18.13 12.55
C GLN A 134 20.40 -19.49 12.28
N GLU A 135 21.06 -20.61 12.61
CA GLU A 135 20.55 -21.95 12.33
C GLU A 135 19.26 -22.27 13.08
N LYS A 136 19.13 -21.81 14.34
CA LYS A 136 17.88 -21.96 15.11
C LYS A 136 16.71 -21.15 14.55
N ILE A 137 17.02 -20.09 13.81
CA ILE A 137 16.05 -19.07 13.39
C ILE A 137 15.57 -19.32 11.96
N LYS A 138 16.48 -19.79 11.11
CA LYS A 138 16.27 -19.98 9.68
C LYS A 138 14.97 -20.69 9.33
N GLY A 139 14.69 -21.82 9.98
CA GLY A 139 13.52 -22.65 9.65
C GLY A 139 12.20 -21.92 9.80
N TRP A 140 11.95 -21.34 10.97
CA TRP A 140 10.70 -20.63 11.25
C TRP A 140 10.65 -19.29 10.53
N LEU A 141 11.76 -18.55 10.42
CA LEU A 141 11.75 -17.22 9.79
C LEU A 141 11.46 -17.30 8.30
N VAL A 142 12.10 -18.23 7.58
CA VAL A 142 11.86 -18.46 6.14
C VAL A 142 10.43 -18.94 5.91
N SER A 143 9.90 -19.77 6.81
CA SER A 143 8.53 -20.25 6.71
C SER A 143 7.52 -19.13 6.97
N HIS A 144 7.73 -18.30 7.99
CA HIS A 144 6.85 -17.18 8.33
C HIS A 144 6.81 -16.14 7.21
N THR A 145 7.97 -15.79 6.63
CA THR A 145 8.03 -14.87 5.48
C THR A 145 7.37 -15.47 4.23
N ALA A 146 7.57 -16.75 3.94
CA ALA A 146 6.92 -17.42 2.81
C ALA A 146 5.38 -17.50 2.94
N LEU A 147 4.86 -17.52 4.16
CA LEU A 147 3.42 -17.54 4.46
C LEU A 147 2.75 -16.15 4.33
N GLN A 148 3.52 -15.07 4.19
CA GLN A 148 2.98 -13.73 3.92
C GLN A 148 2.42 -13.60 2.48
N MET A 149 2.81 -14.50 1.59
CA MET A 149 2.37 -14.55 0.20
C MET A 149 1.08 -15.36 0.05
N SER A 150 0.05 -14.74 -0.51
CA SER A 150 -1.17 -15.43 -0.95
C SER A 150 -0.89 -16.36 -2.13
N ASP A 151 -1.81 -17.30 -2.40
CA ASP A 151 -1.70 -18.22 -3.54
C ASP A 151 -1.58 -17.47 -4.88
N ARG A 152 -2.31 -16.37 -5.03
CA ARG A 152 -2.21 -15.48 -6.19
C ARG A 152 -0.81 -14.88 -6.31
N GLU A 153 -0.27 -14.31 -5.23
CA GLU A 153 1.07 -13.71 -5.23
C GLU A 153 2.14 -14.77 -5.55
N ARG A 154 1.98 -16.00 -5.06
CA ARG A 154 2.87 -17.13 -5.40
C ARG A 154 2.82 -17.51 -6.87
N ILE A 155 1.63 -17.50 -7.48
CA ILE A 155 1.49 -17.73 -8.92
C ILE A 155 2.22 -16.61 -9.69
N ILE A 156 1.95 -15.34 -9.36
CA ILE A 156 2.60 -14.19 -9.99
C ILE A 156 4.12 -14.27 -9.86
N GLN A 157 4.61 -14.60 -8.66
CA GLN A 157 6.04 -14.77 -8.40
C GLN A 157 6.69 -15.79 -9.32
N ARG A 158 6.01 -16.92 -9.59
CA ARG A 158 6.53 -18.01 -10.43
C ARG A 158 6.33 -17.77 -11.92
N SER A 159 5.26 -17.08 -12.32
CA SER A 159 4.85 -16.95 -13.73
C SER A 159 5.33 -15.66 -14.39
N THR A 160 5.68 -14.64 -13.60
CA THR A 160 5.91 -13.29 -14.13
C THR A 160 7.15 -12.68 -13.48
N SER A 161 8.14 -12.37 -14.31
CA SER A 161 9.34 -11.63 -13.88
C SER A 161 8.96 -10.32 -13.18
N ALA A 162 9.62 -10.01 -12.06
CA ALA A 162 9.34 -8.83 -11.24
C ALA A 162 9.34 -7.51 -12.04
N ALA A 163 10.16 -7.42 -13.10
CA ALA A 163 10.23 -6.25 -13.97
C ALA A 163 8.99 -6.06 -14.87
N ASN A 164 8.24 -7.13 -15.14
CA ASN A 164 7.09 -7.13 -16.06
C ASN A 164 5.73 -7.14 -15.33
N ARG A 165 5.73 -7.02 -14.00
CA ARG A 165 4.50 -7.04 -13.20
C ARG A 165 3.75 -5.72 -13.27
N ARG A 166 2.43 -5.82 -13.20
CA ARG A 166 1.51 -4.66 -13.29
C ARG A 166 1.41 -3.91 -11.97
N THR A 167 0.87 -2.69 -11.99
CA THR A 167 0.61 -1.91 -10.77
C THR A 167 -0.28 -2.65 -9.76
N SER A 168 -1.27 -3.43 -10.22
CA SER A 168 -2.11 -4.25 -9.34
C SER A 168 -1.36 -5.42 -8.67
N GLU A 169 -0.10 -5.65 -9.03
CA GLU A 169 0.76 -6.71 -8.52
C GLU A 169 1.92 -6.15 -7.69
N ALA A 170 1.98 -4.83 -7.50
CA ALA A 170 3.06 -4.12 -6.80
C ALA A 170 3.30 -4.61 -5.37
N LEU A 171 2.25 -5.04 -4.66
CA LEU A 171 2.38 -5.64 -3.32
C LEU A 171 3.22 -6.92 -3.32
N THR A 172 3.25 -7.66 -4.43
CA THR A 172 4.10 -8.85 -4.57
C THR A 172 5.58 -8.45 -4.55
N ASN A 173 5.95 -7.42 -5.32
CA ASN A 173 7.32 -6.88 -5.34
C ASN A 173 7.71 -6.36 -3.97
N PHE A 174 6.83 -5.56 -3.36
CA PHE A 174 7.05 -5.00 -2.03
C PHE A 174 7.33 -6.10 -0.99
N LYS A 175 6.51 -7.16 -0.98
CA LYS A 175 6.71 -8.29 -0.07
C LYS A 175 8.02 -9.02 -0.37
N GLU A 176 8.38 -9.23 -1.63
CA GLU A 176 9.68 -9.83 -1.98
C GLU A 176 10.85 -9.00 -1.43
N SER A 177 10.86 -7.69 -1.66
CA SER A 177 11.90 -6.79 -1.14
C SER A 177 11.91 -6.73 0.40
N MET A 178 10.75 -6.78 1.06
CA MET A 178 10.67 -6.92 2.51
C MET A 178 11.34 -8.22 3.01
N ILE A 179 11.08 -9.33 2.33
CA ILE A 179 11.66 -10.63 2.68
C ILE A 179 13.17 -10.59 2.53
N GLU A 180 13.68 -9.96 1.46
CA GLU A 180 15.12 -9.75 1.28
C GLU A 180 15.74 -8.99 2.46
N ILE A 181 15.18 -7.82 2.81
CA ILE A 181 15.65 -7.01 3.96
C ILE A 181 15.66 -7.83 5.25
N ILE A 182 14.59 -8.59 5.53
CA ILE A 182 14.48 -9.41 6.75
C ILE A 182 15.57 -10.50 6.77
N LEU A 183 15.73 -11.22 5.67
CA LEU A 183 16.67 -12.35 5.61
C LEU A 183 18.13 -11.88 5.58
N ASP A 184 18.44 -10.77 4.93
CA ASP A 184 19.77 -10.15 4.92
C ASP A 184 20.13 -9.53 6.26
N TYR A 185 19.15 -8.97 6.99
CA TYR A 185 19.37 -8.47 8.36
C TYR A 185 19.83 -9.58 9.31
N VAL A 186 19.19 -10.75 9.21
CA VAL A 186 19.57 -11.92 10.01
C VAL A 186 20.82 -12.62 9.45
N GLY A 187 21.12 -12.43 8.16
CA GLY A 187 22.24 -13.08 7.45
C GLY A 187 21.94 -14.51 7.01
N ILE A 188 20.68 -14.78 6.65
CA ILE A 188 20.21 -16.09 6.20
C ILE A 188 20.25 -16.23 4.68
N ARG A 189 20.05 -15.13 3.94
CA ARG A 189 19.89 -15.18 2.47
C ARG A 189 21.21 -15.50 1.77
N ASP A 190 22.26 -14.72 2.03
CA ASP A 190 23.60 -14.94 1.50
C ASP A 190 24.62 -15.04 2.64
N ARG A 191 25.12 -16.26 2.89
CA ARG A 191 26.11 -16.52 3.95
C ARG A 191 27.47 -15.87 3.66
N SER A 192 27.77 -15.54 2.41
CA SER A 192 29.05 -14.93 2.03
C SER A 192 29.11 -13.44 2.36
N GLN A 193 27.97 -12.75 2.31
CA GLN A 193 27.85 -11.31 2.59
C GLN A 193 27.63 -11.02 4.09
N GLY A 194 27.22 -12.03 4.86
CA GLY A 194 27.00 -11.88 6.29
C GLY A 194 25.68 -11.16 6.61
N ARG A 195 25.71 -10.24 7.59
CA ARG A 195 24.52 -9.52 8.08
C ARG A 195 24.60 -8.05 7.71
N HIS A 196 23.48 -7.47 7.27
CA HIS A 196 23.39 -6.05 6.96
C HIS A 196 22.39 -5.35 7.88
N SER A 197 22.77 -4.21 8.45
CA SER A 197 21.86 -3.40 9.27
C SER A 197 21.35 -2.14 8.55
N SER A 198 21.91 -1.82 7.40
CA SER A 198 21.52 -0.66 6.60
C SER A 198 21.17 -1.11 5.18
N PHE A 199 20.07 -0.58 4.66
CA PHE A 199 19.54 -0.92 3.35
C PHE A 199 19.19 0.35 2.57
N VAL A 200 19.45 0.32 1.27
CA VAL A 200 19.14 1.40 0.35
C VAL A 200 18.13 0.90 -0.67
N LEU A 201 16.94 1.48 -0.68
CA LEU A 201 15.95 1.23 -1.72
C LEU A 201 16.28 2.08 -2.94
N ILE A 202 16.64 1.42 -4.03
CA ILE A 202 17.03 2.04 -5.29
C ILE A 202 16.12 1.58 -6.41
N GLU A 203 15.64 2.52 -7.22
CA GLU A 203 14.99 2.22 -8.49
C GLU A 203 15.96 2.65 -9.61
N PRO A 204 16.31 1.79 -10.59
CA PRO A 204 17.37 2.07 -11.55
C PRO A 204 17.23 3.37 -12.36
N ALA A 205 16.01 3.87 -12.62
CA ALA A 205 15.77 5.09 -13.37
C ALA A 205 15.63 6.34 -12.49
N TYR A 206 15.05 6.20 -11.29
CA TYR A 206 14.80 7.29 -10.33
C TYR A 206 15.92 7.48 -9.30
N GLY A 207 16.80 6.49 -9.14
CA GLY A 207 17.85 6.46 -8.13
C GLY A 207 17.37 6.04 -6.74
N THR A 208 18.19 6.35 -5.75
CA THR A 208 17.92 6.08 -4.33
C THR A 208 16.72 6.90 -3.85
N HIS A 209 15.73 6.25 -3.24
CA HIS A 209 14.55 6.96 -2.71
C HIS A 209 14.33 6.78 -1.21
N THR A 210 14.91 5.75 -0.58
CA THR A 210 14.72 5.50 0.85
C THR A 210 15.90 4.73 1.43
N VAL A 211 16.32 5.13 2.62
CA VAL A 211 17.26 4.40 3.46
C VAL A 211 16.49 3.78 4.63
N ILE A 212 16.81 2.53 4.94
CA ILE A 212 16.27 1.79 6.09
C ILE A 212 17.44 1.33 6.95
N MET A 213 17.44 1.71 8.23
CA MET A 213 18.43 1.30 9.21
C MET A 213 17.75 0.47 10.30
N VAL A 214 18.15 -0.79 10.43
CA VAL A 214 17.54 -1.78 11.30
C VAL A 214 18.31 -1.90 12.62
N SER A 215 17.65 -1.59 13.72
CA SER A 215 18.16 -1.73 15.09
C SER A 215 17.96 -3.13 15.66
N GLY A 216 16.87 -3.79 15.31
CA GLY A 216 16.47 -5.05 15.92
C GLY A 216 15.38 -5.82 15.19
N LEU A 217 15.39 -7.14 15.35
CA LEU A 217 14.21 -7.98 15.15
C LEU A 217 13.47 -8.08 16.49
N ARG A 218 12.18 -7.78 16.55
CA ARG A 218 11.36 -7.84 17.77
C ARG A 218 10.15 -8.72 17.57
N LEU A 219 9.69 -9.38 18.64
CA LEU A 219 8.50 -10.23 18.58
C LEU A 219 7.24 -9.45 18.96
N ASP A 220 6.27 -9.44 18.05
CA ASP A 220 4.91 -8.97 18.32
C ASP A 220 4.09 -10.16 18.84
N LEU A 221 4.10 -10.32 20.17
CA LEU A 221 3.41 -11.42 20.84
C LEU A 221 1.89 -11.33 20.66
N SER A 222 1.32 -10.13 20.60
CA SER A 222 -0.11 -9.93 20.35
C SER A 222 -0.54 -10.30 18.95
N GLY A 223 0.28 -9.97 17.95
CA GLY A 223 0.04 -10.30 16.55
C GLY A 223 0.55 -11.68 16.13
N THR A 224 1.18 -12.43 17.03
CA THR A 224 1.86 -13.70 16.72
C THR A 224 2.81 -13.59 15.51
N THR A 225 3.54 -12.48 15.46
CA THR A 225 4.43 -12.15 14.33
C THR A 225 5.70 -11.48 14.85
N PHE A 226 6.55 -10.99 13.95
CA PHE A 226 7.71 -10.18 14.27
C PHE A 226 7.66 -8.84 13.52
N VAL A 227 8.46 -7.89 14.01
CA VAL A 227 8.68 -6.59 13.40
C VAL A 227 10.17 -6.30 13.32
N LEU A 228 10.58 -5.57 12.29
CA LEU A 228 11.89 -4.92 12.28
C LEU A 228 11.74 -3.54 12.92
N ASP A 229 12.54 -3.30 13.95
CA ASP A 229 12.70 -2.00 14.59
C ASP A 229 13.68 -1.18 13.76
N CYS A 230 13.18 -0.16 13.07
CA CYS A 230 13.92 0.56 12.04
C CYS A 230 13.78 2.08 12.15
N ALA A 231 14.85 2.78 11.83
CA ALA A 231 14.79 4.16 11.38
C ALA A 231 14.65 4.20 9.85
N ILE A 232 13.76 5.07 9.36
CA ILE A 232 13.48 5.24 7.93
C ILE A 232 13.85 6.68 7.57
N LEU A 233 14.67 6.84 6.54
CA LEU A 233 15.06 8.14 6.00
C LEU A 233 14.63 8.21 4.51
N PRO A 234 13.56 8.95 4.19
CA PRO A 234 13.21 9.26 2.81
C PRO A 234 14.28 10.15 2.18
N VAL A 235 14.69 9.82 0.95
CA VAL A 235 15.67 10.61 0.20
C VAL A 235 14.93 11.63 -0.65
N THR A 236 15.16 12.90 -0.37
CA THR A 236 14.68 14.06 -1.13
C THR A 236 15.87 14.90 -1.61
N GLU A 237 15.67 15.80 -2.57
CA GLU A 237 16.71 16.73 -3.03
C GLU A 237 17.33 17.52 -1.87
N SER A 238 16.57 17.84 -0.82
CA SER A 238 17.08 18.52 0.38
C SER A 238 17.95 17.65 1.29
N THR A 239 17.96 16.33 1.12
CA THR A 239 18.75 15.39 1.97
C THR A 239 20.10 15.01 1.35
N LEU A 240 20.56 15.73 0.31
CA LEU A 240 21.73 15.51 -0.57
C LEU A 240 23.09 15.10 0.06
N ASN A 241 23.24 15.04 1.39
CA ASN A 241 24.46 14.60 2.07
C ASN A 241 24.49 13.08 2.40
N ILE A 242 23.66 12.26 1.75
CA ILE A 242 23.61 10.79 1.96
C ILE A 242 24.80 10.06 1.29
N LYS A 243 25.71 10.78 0.63
CA LYS A 243 26.91 10.18 0.01
C LYS A 243 27.73 9.33 0.98
N HIS A 244 27.74 9.64 2.28
CA HIS A 244 28.39 8.81 3.30
C HIS A 244 27.68 7.49 3.58
N LEU A 245 26.36 7.44 3.38
CA LEU A 245 25.57 6.22 3.52
C LEU A 245 25.63 5.35 2.26
N GLU A 246 25.65 5.97 1.09
CA GLU A 246 25.85 5.28 -0.20
C GLU A 246 27.30 4.76 -0.37
N ALA A 247 28.26 5.35 0.33
CA ALA A 247 29.66 4.91 0.37
C ALA A 247 29.98 3.87 1.47
N GLY A 248 28.99 3.44 2.26
CA GLY A 248 29.15 2.49 3.37
C GLY A 248 28.67 1.06 3.04
N ASP A 249 28.68 0.17 4.05
CA ASP A 249 28.25 -1.26 3.98
C ASP A 249 26.72 -1.47 3.76
N ALA A 250 26.00 -0.45 3.29
CA ALA A 250 24.56 -0.52 3.11
C ALA A 250 24.20 -1.40 1.91
N LEU A 251 23.31 -2.36 2.11
CA LEU A 251 22.92 -3.27 1.05
C LEU A 251 21.87 -2.64 0.13
N HIS A 252 22.11 -2.68 -1.16
CA HIS A 252 21.17 -2.15 -2.16
C HIS A 252 20.03 -3.16 -2.40
N ILE A 253 18.80 -2.71 -2.18
CA ILE A 253 17.59 -3.43 -2.52
C ILE A 253 17.01 -2.77 -3.77
N GLN A 254 17.14 -3.46 -4.90
CA GLN A 254 16.65 -2.95 -6.17
C GLN A 254 15.13 -3.09 -6.23
N THR A 255 14.43 -1.97 -6.13
CA THR A 255 12.98 -1.89 -6.25
C THR A 255 12.55 -1.79 -7.72
N ARG A 256 11.24 -1.91 -7.98
CA ARG A 256 10.66 -1.76 -9.33
C ARG A 256 9.81 -0.48 -9.44
N PRO A 257 9.62 0.09 -10.64
CA PRO A 257 8.83 1.32 -10.81
C PRO A 257 7.43 1.26 -10.18
N VAL A 258 6.73 0.12 -10.32
CA VAL A 258 5.39 -0.09 -9.73
C VAL A 258 5.40 -0.23 -8.21
N GLU A 259 6.55 -0.60 -7.64
CA GLU A 259 6.75 -0.84 -6.21
C GLU A 259 7.06 0.44 -5.43
N VAL A 260 7.74 1.40 -6.05
CA VAL A 260 8.13 2.68 -5.40
C VAL A 260 6.93 3.42 -4.79
N PRO A 261 5.78 3.60 -5.48
CA PRO A 261 4.59 4.21 -4.87
C PRO A 261 4.05 3.40 -3.69
N THR A 262 4.18 2.06 -3.74
CA THR A 262 3.74 1.17 -2.67
C THR A 262 4.57 1.41 -1.40
N TRP A 263 5.90 1.47 -1.51
CA TRP A 263 6.78 1.85 -0.40
C TRP A 263 6.42 3.23 0.17
N LYS A 264 6.27 4.23 -0.70
CA LYS A 264 5.95 5.61 -0.29
C LYS A 264 4.63 5.74 0.47
N ASN A 265 3.62 4.94 0.12
CA ASN A 265 2.32 4.95 0.79
C ASN A 265 2.32 4.14 2.10
N LEU A 266 3.14 3.10 2.19
CA LEU A 266 3.10 2.12 3.26
C LEU A 266 4.02 2.49 4.43
N LEU A 267 5.18 3.11 4.16
CA LEU A 267 6.10 3.56 5.21
C LEU A 267 5.45 4.56 6.19
N PRO A 268 4.66 5.56 5.76
CA PRO A 268 3.91 6.42 6.69
C PRO A 268 2.95 5.63 7.58
N ALA A 269 2.26 4.62 7.04
CA ALA A 269 1.38 3.77 7.82
C ALA A 269 2.16 2.99 8.90
N PHE A 270 3.35 2.48 8.58
CA PHE A 270 4.23 1.80 9.55
C PHE A 270 4.78 2.73 10.62
N VAL A 271 5.10 3.98 10.27
CA VAL A 271 5.52 5.01 11.22
C VAL A 271 4.37 5.31 12.19
N GLU A 272 3.16 5.62 11.69
CA GLU A 272 2.01 5.90 12.56
C GLU A 272 1.57 4.69 13.38
N ARG A 273 1.75 3.47 12.85
CA ARG A 273 1.50 2.22 13.57
C ARG A 273 2.34 2.09 14.83
N SER A 274 3.58 2.60 14.82
CA SER A 274 4.56 2.47 15.90
C SER A 274 4.77 3.74 16.72
N ARG A 275 4.10 4.84 16.35
CA ARG A 275 4.30 6.17 16.94
C ARG A 275 3.86 6.22 18.41
N THR A 276 4.78 6.61 19.28
CA THR A 276 4.54 6.89 20.72
C THR A 276 4.81 8.36 21.08
N TRP A 277 5.37 9.13 20.15
CA TRP A 277 5.70 10.55 20.31
C TRP A 277 4.68 11.46 19.64
N PRO A 278 4.48 12.71 20.09
CA PRO A 278 3.59 13.66 19.43
C PRO A 278 4.13 14.08 18.06
N HIS A 279 3.22 14.44 17.15
CA HIS A 279 3.59 15.09 15.90
C HIS A 279 4.17 16.47 16.22
N LYS A 280 5.38 16.76 15.74
CA LYS A 280 5.91 18.12 15.80
C LYS A 280 5.10 18.99 14.83
N GLY A 281 4.57 20.13 15.28
CA GLY A 281 3.77 21.07 14.47
C GLY A 281 4.50 21.71 13.28
N ARG A 282 5.75 21.30 13.02
CA ARG A 282 6.58 21.69 11.89
C ARG A 282 7.74 20.69 11.79
N LEU A 283 8.00 20.19 10.59
CA LEU A 283 9.19 19.41 10.26
C LEU A 283 10.43 20.31 10.43
N SER A 284 10.98 20.40 11.64
CA SER A 284 12.38 20.71 11.83
C SER A 284 13.11 19.39 12.08
N LEU A 285 13.81 18.94 11.03
CA LEU A 285 14.85 17.92 11.15
C LEU A 285 15.88 18.45 12.15
N GLN A 286 15.97 17.83 13.32
CA GLN A 286 17.20 17.93 14.12
C GLN A 286 18.10 16.82 13.64
N VAL A 287 19.21 17.24 13.04
CA VAL A 287 20.39 16.47 12.67
C VAL A 287 20.96 15.78 13.90
#